data_AF-A0A369XVU4-F1
#
_entry.id   AF-A0A369XVU4-F1
#
_cell.length_a   1.000
_cell.length_b   1.000
_cell.length_c   1.000
_cell.angle_alpha   90.00
_cell.angle_beta   90.00
_cell.angle_gamma   90.00
#
_symmetry.space_group_name_H-M   'P 1'
#
loop_
_entity.id
_entity.type
_entity.pdbx_description
1 polymer ?
#
loop_
_entity_poly.entity_id
_entity_poly.type
_entity_poly.pdbx_seq_one_letter_code
_entity_poly.pdbx_strand_id
1 'polypeptide(L)'
;MKRRSICLAACLLLAACAGGARNNTPAEVYDFGLPAARLAEGSGWAKLALEIRAAYWFDSPSIEYRLLYDDPLKLRSYAASRWAGAPGLLLAQHLRQQLGLLDSSGRTAVSCLLRLELQEFSQVFETPLLSRGVLQGTARVIDARHQIVAERAFSIEQPAAGADASGGVRALVVASNALGQQLAGWLQELEKLGRLKQCPATIAG
;
A
#
# COMPACT_ATOMS: atom_id res chain seq x y z
N MET A 1 36.67 39.76 -40.59
CA MET A 1 36.91 38.79 -39.48
C MET A 1 35.99 38.99 -38.28
N LYS A 2 35.69 40.22 -37.82
CA LYS A 2 34.83 40.50 -36.65
C LYS A 2 33.38 39.97 -36.71
N ARG A 3 32.74 39.92 -37.89
CA ARG A 3 31.36 39.39 -38.07
C ARG A 3 31.24 37.87 -37.90
N ARG A 4 32.29 37.09 -38.22
CA ARG A 4 32.28 35.63 -38.07
C ARG A 4 32.45 35.21 -36.60
N SER A 5 33.18 36.01 -35.82
CA SER A 5 33.37 35.79 -34.38
C SER A 5 32.09 36.03 -33.56
N ILE A 6 31.22 36.94 -34.00
CA ILE A 6 29.94 37.23 -33.33
C ILE A 6 28.94 36.08 -33.52
N CYS A 7 28.87 35.47 -34.70
CA CYS A 7 28.00 34.32 -34.94
C CYS A 7 28.44 33.07 -34.16
N LEU A 8 29.75 32.83 -34.00
CA LEU A 8 30.23 31.69 -33.20
C LEU A 8 29.91 31.84 -31.71
N ALA A 9 30.03 33.05 -31.15
CA ALA A 9 29.69 33.31 -29.76
C ALA A 9 28.18 33.15 -29.47
N ALA A 10 27.31 33.53 -30.42
CA ALA A 10 25.87 33.34 -30.28
C ALA A 10 25.45 31.86 -30.27
N CYS A 11 26.07 31.02 -31.12
CA CYS A 11 25.79 29.58 -31.15
C CYS A 11 26.24 28.84 -29.88
N LEU A 12 27.32 29.28 -29.23
CA LEU A 12 27.80 28.70 -27.97
C LEU A 12 26.89 29.03 -26.78
N LEU A 13 26.25 30.20 -26.77
CA LEU A 13 25.29 30.59 -25.73
C LEU A 13 23.94 29.86 -25.84
N LEU A 14 23.52 29.46 -27.06
CA LEU A 14 22.31 28.67 -27.28
C LEU A 14 22.46 27.20 -26.88
N ALA A 15 23.68 26.64 -26.96
CA ALA A 15 23.94 25.26 -26.51
C ALA A 15 23.86 25.09 -24.98
N ALA A 16 24.09 26.17 -24.21
CA ALA A 16 24.01 26.14 -22.75
C ALA A 16 22.58 26.04 -22.20
N CYS A 17 21.57 26.43 -22.98
CA CYS A 17 20.16 26.33 -22.57
C CYS A 17 19.50 24.99 -22.94
N ALA A 18 20.11 24.20 -23.83
CA ALA A 18 19.60 22.89 -24.23
C ALA A 18 20.13 21.75 -23.33
N GLY A 19 21.23 21.98 -22.61
CA GLY A 19 21.77 21.09 -21.59
C GLY A 19 21.08 21.30 -20.23
N GLY A 20 19.75 21.35 -20.21
CA GLY A 20 19.01 21.26 -18.95
C GLY A 20 19.31 19.90 -18.34
N ALA A 21 20.28 19.84 -17.43
CA ALA A 21 20.55 18.68 -16.61
C ALA A 21 19.22 18.27 -15.99
N ARG A 22 18.60 17.21 -16.51
CA ARG A 22 17.51 16.53 -15.81
C ARG A 22 18.11 16.26 -14.44
N ASN A 23 17.55 16.91 -13.43
CA ASN A 23 17.97 16.77 -12.05
C ASN A 23 17.62 15.33 -11.66
N ASN A 24 18.51 14.40 -12.00
CA ASN A 24 18.28 12.97 -11.99
C ASN A 24 18.58 12.45 -10.59
N THR A 25 18.17 13.21 -9.57
CA THR A 25 18.25 12.79 -8.18
C THR A 25 17.42 11.52 -8.08
N PRO A 26 18.02 10.38 -7.70
CA PRO A 26 17.27 9.15 -7.57
C PRO A 26 16.12 9.37 -6.58
N ALA A 27 14.91 8.96 -6.97
CA ALA A 27 13.78 9.03 -6.07
C ALA A 27 14.06 8.20 -4.81
N GLU A 28 13.71 8.74 -3.65
CA GLU A 28 13.75 7.99 -2.39
C GLU A 28 12.81 6.79 -2.50
N VAL A 29 13.30 5.61 -2.13
CA VAL A 29 12.53 4.36 -2.23
C VAL A 29 12.19 3.87 -0.84
N TYR A 30 10.90 3.65 -0.61
CA TYR A 30 10.34 3.22 0.66
C TYR A 30 9.73 1.82 0.56
N ASP A 31 9.83 1.03 1.61
CA ASP A 31 9.09 -0.21 1.80
C ASP A 31 8.47 -0.25 3.21
N PHE A 32 8.01 -1.41 3.65
CA PHE A 32 7.44 -1.60 4.99
C PHE A 32 8.50 -1.87 6.07
N GLY A 33 9.78 -1.85 5.71
CA GLY A 33 10.90 -2.15 6.59
C GLY A 33 11.09 -3.64 6.83
N LEU A 34 11.68 -3.96 7.98
CA LEU A 34 11.95 -5.33 8.39
C LEU A 34 10.64 -6.14 8.53
N PRO A 35 10.68 -7.47 8.31
CA PRO A 35 9.51 -8.31 8.44
C PRO A 35 8.76 -8.11 9.76
N ALA A 36 7.43 -7.99 9.67
CA ALA A 36 6.59 -7.78 10.84
C ALA A 36 6.67 -8.93 11.83
N ALA A 37 6.66 -8.61 13.14
CA ALA A 37 6.48 -9.61 14.18
C ALA A 37 5.09 -10.27 14.05
N ARG A 38 5.03 -11.59 14.27
CA ARG A 38 3.75 -12.31 14.24
C ARG A 38 2.88 -11.89 15.41
N LEU A 39 1.63 -11.53 15.12
CA LEU A 39 0.62 -11.22 16.13
C LEU A 39 -0.06 -12.46 16.71
N ALA A 40 -0.07 -13.57 15.98
CA ALA A 40 -0.90 -14.73 16.29
C ALA A 40 -0.11 -16.04 16.23
N GLU A 41 0.84 -16.19 17.15
CA GLU A 41 1.55 -17.45 17.34
C GLU A 41 0.58 -18.55 17.78
N GLY A 42 0.50 -19.65 17.01
CA GLY A 42 -0.39 -20.77 17.31
C GLY A 42 -1.84 -20.63 16.84
N SER A 43 -2.19 -19.58 16.07
CA SER A 43 -3.52 -19.45 15.49
C SER A 43 -3.80 -20.48 14.39
N GLY A 44 -5.04 -20.97 14.30
CA GLY A 44 -5.47 -21.94 13.29
C GLY A 44 -5.57 -21.38 11.86
N TRP A 45 -5.16 -20.13 11.63
CA TRP A 45 -5.35 -19.43 10.36
C TRP A 45 -4.28 -19.73 9.30
N ALA A 46 -3.34 -20.63 9.58
CA ALA A 46 -2.28 -21.01 8.66
C ALA A 46 -2.78 -21.58 7.31
N LYS A 47 -4.08 -21.87 7.17
CA LYS A 47 -4.73 -22.33 5.93
C LYS A 47 -5.54 -21.24 5.21
N LEU A 48 -5.59 -20.03 5.77
CA LEU A 48 -6.24 -18.87 5.18
C LEU A 48 -5.21 -18.14 4.30
N ALA A 49 -5.58 -17.92 3.03
CA ALA A 49 -4.77 -17.09 2.14
C ALA A 49 -5.20 -15.63 2.22
N LEU A 50 -4.27 -14.71 1.95
CA LEU A 50 -4.55 -13.29 1.80
C LEU A 50 -4.47 -12.89 0.32
N GLU A 51 -5.52 -12.23 -0.18
CA GLU A 51 -5.52 -11.48 -1.44
C GLU A 51 -5.85 -10.02 -1.15
N ILE A 52 -5.09 -9.09 -1.73
CA ILE A 52 -5.44 -7.67 -1.74
C ILE A 52 -5.78 -7.27 -3.16
N ARG A 53 -6.97 -6.71 -3.34
CA ARG A 53 -7.40 -6.04 -4.56
C ARG A 53 -7.33 -4.55 -4.34
N ALA A 54 -6.57 -3.87 -5.18
CA ALA A 54 -6.52 -2.42 -5.21
C ALA A 54 -6.99 -1.94 -6.58
N ALA A 55 -7.49 -0.71 -6.63
CA ALA A 55 -7.79 -0.07 -7.91
C ALA A 55 -6.52 0.12 -8.75
N TYR A 56 -6.67 0.22 -10.07
CA TYR A 56 -5.55 0.23 -11.02
C TYR A 56 -4.56 1.38 -10.80
N TRP A 57 -4.99 2.50 -10.22
CA TRP A 57 -4.10 3.63 -9.91
C TRP A 57 -3.11 3.32 -8.77
N PHE A 58 -3.35 2.28 -7.97
CA PHE A 58 -2.40 1.76 -6.99
C PHE A 58 -1.48 0.66 -7.55
N ASP A 59 -1.55 0.36 -8.86
CA ASP A 59 -0.69 -0.63 -9.53
C ASP A 59 0.63 -0.02 -10.04
N SER A 60 1.11 1.01 -9.34
CA SER A 60 2.39 1.67 -9.60
C SER A 60 3.12 1.89 -8.27
N PRO A 61 4.45 2.08 -8.28
CA PRO A 61 5.20 2.37 -7.06
C PRO A 61 4.96 3.80 -6.53
N SER A 62 4.04 4.57 -7.08
CA SER A 62 3.80 5.95 -6.64
C SER A 62 3.29 6.02 -5.20
N ILE A 63 3.79 7.00 -4.44
CA ILE A 63 3.21 7.37 -3.14
C ILE A 63 2.16 8.45 -3.41
N GLU A 64 0.90 8.12 -3.17
CA GLU A 64 -0.23 8.99 -3.46
C GLU A 64 -0.57 9.92 -2.29
N TYR A 65 -1.07 11.10 -2.62
CA TYR A 65 -1.60 12.07 -1.68
C TYR A 65 -2.77 12.88 -2.25
N ARG A 66 -3.55 13.49 -1.35
CA ARG A 66 -4.66 14.38 -1.68
C ARG A 66 -4.57 15.67 -0.87
N LEU A 67 -4.94 16.79 -1.48
CA LEU A 67 -4.99 18.10 -0.84
C LEU A 67 -6.44 18.52 -0.67
N LEU A 68 -7.03 18.27 0.50
CA LEU A 68 -8.45 18.57 0.73
C LEU A 68 -8.74 20.08 0.70
N TYR A 69 -7.74 20.89 1.05
CA TYR A 69 -7.84 22.36 1.04
C TYR A 69 -7.68 23.00 -0.34
N ASP A 70 -7.30 22.22 -1.37
CA ASP A 70 -7.14 22.70 -2.75
C ASP A 70 -8.20 22.10 -3.66
N ASP A 71 -8.07 20.80 -3.96
CA ASP A 71 -9.05 20.06 -4.74
C ASP A 71 -9.04 18.59 -4.29
N PRO A 72 -10.04 18.16 -3.50
CA PRO A 72 -10.07 16.82 -2.92
C PRO A 72 -10.21 15.70 -3.97
N LEU A 73 -10.65 16.03 -5.19
CA LEU A 73 -10.84 15.07 -6.28
C LEU A 73 -9.51 14.71 -6.94
N LYS A 74 -8.48 15.55 -6.81
CA LYS A 74 -7.15 15.31 -7.40
C LYS A 74 -6.35 14.32 -6.56
N LEU A 75 -6.16 13.13 -7.12
CA LEU A 75 -5.12 12.20 -6.68
C LEU A 75 -3.78 12.67 -7.26
N ARG A 76 -2.76 12.80 -6.42
CA ARG A 76 -1.44 13.31 -6.78
C ARG A 76 -0.36 12.36 -6.28
N SER A 77 0.73 12.22 -7.03
CA SER A 77 1.87 11.39 -6.64
C SER A 77 3.10 12.22 -6.28
N TYR A 78 3.88 11.79 -5.29
CA TYR A 78 5.18 12.41 -5.00
C TYR A 78 6.19 12.17 -6.14
N ALA A 79 6.84 13.24 -6.61
CA ALA A 79 7.78 13.15 -7.74
C ALA A 79 9.16 12.57 -7.35
N ALA A 80 9.60 12.83 -6.13
CA ALA A 80 10.94 12.48 -5.65
C ALA A 80 10.96 11.28 -4.67
N SER A 81 9.81 10.62 -4.49
CA SER A 81 9.66 9.52 -3.53
C SER A 81 8.70 8.49 -4.10
N ARG A 82 9.00 7.20 -3.87
CA ARG A 82 8.17 6.09 -4.35
C ARG A 82 8.27 4.89 -3.40
N TRP A 83 7.30 4.01 -3.47
CA TRP A 83 7.37 2.66 -2.94
C TRP A 83 8.35 1.79 -3.73
N ALA A 84 8.87 0.74 -3.10
CA ALA A 84 9.72 -0.26 -3.74
C ALA A 84 8.96 -1.14 -4.76
N GLY A 85 7.63 -1.18 -4.65
CA GLY A 85 6.71 -1.87 -5.56
C GLY A 85 5.30 -1.33 -5.40
N ALA A 86 4.32 -1.93 -6.08
CA ALA A 86 2.92 -1.52 -5.93
C ALA A 86 2.49 -1.62 -4.45
N PRO A 87 1.90 -0.57 -3.86
CA PRO A 87 1.58 -0.53 -2.43
C PRO A 87 0.66 -1.68 -1.98
N GLY A 88 -0.26 -2.13 -2.85
CA GLY A 88 -1.09 -3.30 -2.57
C GLY A 88 -0.30 -4.59 -2.35
N LEU A 89 0.79 -4.79 -3.10
CA LEU A 89 1.68 -5.95 -2.93
C LEU A 89 2.49 -5.87 -1.64
N LEU A 90 3.01 -4.68 -1.33
CA LEU A 90 3.77 -4.44 -0.10
C LEU A 90 2.89 -4.65 1.13
N LEU A 91 1.67 -4.11 1.12
CA LEU A 91 0.68 -4.32 2.18
C LEU A 91 0.32 -5.81 2.32
N ALA A 92 0.14 -6.54 1.21
CA ALA A 92 -0.17 -7.96 1.24
C ALA A 92 0.97 -8.78 1.84
N GLN A 93 2.22 -8.46 1.51
CA GLN A 93 3.38 -9.11 2.12
C GLN A 93 3.44 -8.84 3.62
N HIS A 94 3.29 -7.59 4.02
CA HIS A 94 3.33 -7.17 5.42
C HIS A 94 2.27 -7.86 6.27
N LEU A 95 1.01 -7.84 5.81
CA LEU A 95 -0.10 -8.48 6.51
C LEU A 95 0.04 -10.00 6.59
N ARG A 96 0.55 -10.67 5.53
CA ARG A 96 0.84 -12.11 5.59
C ARG A 96 1.86 -12.44 6.66
N GLN A 97 2.92 -11.66 6.77
CA GLN A 97 3.95 -11.86 7.80
C GLN A 97 3.37 -11.63 9.20
N GLN A 98 2.65 -10.52 9.38
CA GLN A 98 2.07 -10.13 10.66
C GLN A 98 1.01 -11.13 11.16
N LEU A 99 0.20 -11.69 10.25
CA LEU A 99 -0.89 -12.62 10.57
C LEU A 99 -0.52 -14.10 10.43
N GLY A 100 0.62 -14.43 9.82
CA GLY A 100 1.02 -15.82 9.54
C GLY A 100 0.19 -16.50 8.45
N LEU A 101 -0.26 -15.74 7.44
CA LEU A 101 -1.15 -16.22 6.36
C LEU A 101 -0.37 -16.68 5.12
N LEU A 102 -1.01 -17.55 4.32
CA LEU A 102 -0.46 -18.01 3.04
C LEU A 102 -0.65 -16.96 1.93
N ASP A 103 0.14 -17.10 0.87
CA ASP A 103 -0.09 -16.42 -0.40
C ASP A 103 -1.28 -17.06 -1.13
N SER A 104 -2.19 -16.24 -1.70
CA SER A 104 -3.28 -16.73 -2.55
C SER A 104 -2.81 -17.23 -3.92
N SER A 105 -1.61 -16.85 -4.37
CA SER A 105 -1.04 -17.26 -5.66
C SER A 105 -0.34 -18.62 -5.64
N GLY A 106 -0.18 -19.24 -4.45
CA GLY A 106 0.46 -20.54 -4.30
C GLY A 106 -0.42 -21.72 -4.73
N ARG A 107 0.20 -22.82 -5.18
CA ARG A 107 -0.46 -24.11 -5.49
C ARG A 107 -0.93 -24.87 -4.24
N THR A 108 -0.94 -24.23 -3.07
CA THR A 108 -1.34 -24.83 -1.81
C THR A 108 -2.87 -24.84 -1.75
N ALA A 109 -3.48 -25.95 -1.36
CA ALA A 109 -4.93 -26.02 -1.18
C ALA A 109 -5.36 -25.04 -0.07
N VAL A 110 -5.87 -23.87 -0.47
CA VAL A 110 -6.40 -22.85 0.43
C VAL A 110 -7.87 -23.14 0.67
N SER A 111 -8.24 -23.26 1.96
CA SER A 111 -9.61 -23.61 2.34
C SER A 111 -10.53 -22.40 2.41
N CYS A 112 -9.95 -21.22 2.64
CA CYS A 112 -10.63 -19.94 2.68
C CYS A 112 -9.68 -18.84 2.23
N LEU A 113 -10.28 -17.74 1.79
CA LEU A 113 -9.59 -16.56 1.33
C LEU A 113 -10.02 -15.35 2.16
N LEU A 114 -9.06 -14.66 2.77
CA LEU A 114 -9.23 -13.30 3.26
C LEU A 114 -8.93 -12.35 2.11
N ARG A 115 -9.97 -11.73 1.55
CA ARG A 115 -9.85 -10.72 0.50
C ARG A 115 -10.00 -9.34 1.10
N LEU A 116 -9.03 -8.47 0.86
CA LEU A 116 -9.15 -7.04 1.14
C LEU A 116 -9.38 -6.30 -0.17
N GLU A 117 -10.41 -5.46 -0.22
CA GLU A 117 -10.62 -4.48 -1.27
C GLU A 117 -10.20 -3.11 -0.75
N LEU A 118 -9.05 -2.64 -1.25
CA LEU A 118 -8.44 -1.38 -0.87
C LEU A 118 -9.06 -0.23 -1.66
N GLN A 119 -9.67 0.71 -0.94
CA GLN A 119 -10.36 1.87 -1.49
C GLN A 119 -9.50 3.13 -1.40
N GLU A 120 -8.76 3.30 -0.30
CA GLU A 120 -7.85 4.43 -0.09
C GLU A 120 -6.56 3.96 0.60
N PHE A 121 -5.43 4.45 0.08
CA PHE A 121 -4.08 4.24 0.62
C PHE A 121 -3.20 5.41 0.21
N SER A 122 -3.39 6.54 0.88
CA SER A 122 -2.70 7.79 0.55
C SER A 122 -2.49 8.66 1.77
N GLN A 123 -1.64 9.67 1.61
CA GLN A 123 -1.55 10.76 2.57
C GLN A 123 -2.58 11.84 2.24
N VAL A 124 -3.42 12.21 3.19
CA VAL A 124 -4.45 13.21 3.02
C VAL A 124 -4.09 14.45 3.82
N PHE A 125 -4.01 15.59 3.15
CA PHE A 125 -3.70 16.88 3.76
C PHE A 125 -4.97 17.68 4.01
N GLU A 126 -5.19 18.04 5.26
CA GLU A 126 -6.24 18.99 5.67
C GLU A 126 -5.78 20.43 5.49
N THR A 127 -4.48 20.67 5.71
CA THR A 127 -3.80 21.94 5.45
C THR A 127 -2.41 21.65 4.90
N PRO A 128 -1.67 22.65 4.38
CA PRO A 128 -0.30 22.43 3.90
C PRO A 128 0.66 21.83 4.95
N LEU A 129 0.35 21.93 6.25
CA LEU A 129 1.21 21.45 7.34
C LEU A 129 0.61 20.27 8.11
N LEU A 130 -0.66 19.93 7.88
CA LEU A 130 -1.40 18.97 8.69
C LEU A 130 -1.98 17.89 7.77
N SER A 131 -1.49 16.66 7.96
CA SER A 131 -1.84 15.52 7.13
C SER A 131 -1.88 14.22 7.91
N ARG A 132 -2.48 13.20 7.30
CA ARG A 132 -2.64 11.86 7.86
C ARG A 132 -2.51 10.80 6.79
N GLY A 133 -1.94 9.66 7.12
CA GLY A 133 -2.02 8.46 6.30
C GLY A 133 -3.41 7.84 6.45
N VAL A 134 -4.07 7.55 5.33
CA VAL A 134 -5.42 7.00 5.29
C VAL A 134 -5.38 5.63 4.63
N LEU A 135 -5.91 4.63 5.33
CA LEU A 135 -6.07 3.25 4.85
C LEU A 135 -7.54 2.84 5.03
N GLN A 136 -8.25 2.69 3.92
CA GLN A 136 -9.68 2.38 3.93
C GLN A 136 -10.04 1.28 2.95
N GLY A 137 -11.05 0.49 3.30
CA GLY A 137 -11.50 -0.60 2.44
C GLY A 137 -12.44 -1.56 3.13
N THR A 138 -12.53 -2.77 2.56
CA THR A 138 -13.39 -3.84 3.06
C THR A 138 -12.64 -5.15 3.08
N ALA A 139 -12.71 -5.87 4.19
CA ALA A 139 -12.20 -7.22 4.34
C ALA A 139 -13.35 -8.23 4.26
N ARG A 140 -13.17 -9.28 3.47
CA ARG A 140 -14.12 -10.39 3.31
C ARG A 140 -13.42 -11.71 3.55
N VAL A 141 -14.05 -12.59 4.31
CA VAL A 141 -13.67 -14.01 4.35
C VAL A 141 -14.57 -14.74 3.36
N ILE A 142 -13.96 -15.46 2.43
CA ILE A 142 -14.61 -16.21 1.37
C ILE A 142 -14.28 -17.69 1.57
N ASP A 143 -15.29 -18.54 1.58
CA ASP A 143 -15.10 -19.98 1.73
C ASP A 143 -14.69 -20.69 0.42
N ALA A 144 -14.40 -21.98 0.51
CA ALA A 144 -14.09 -22.83 -0.63
C ALA A 144 -15.23 -22.93 -1.67
N ARG A 145 -16.47 -22.54 -1.33
CA ARG A 145 -17.63 -22.47 -2.24
C ARG A 145 -17.79 -21.08 -2.84
N HIS A 146 -16.82 -20.19 -2.63
CA HIS A 146 -16.80 -18.81 -3.10
C HIS A 146 -17.93 -17.95 -2.47
N GLN A 147 -18.42 -18.34 -1.30
CA GLN A 147 -19.44 -17.59 -0.56
C GLN A 147 -18.77 -16.66 0.45
N ILE A 148 -19.27 -15.42 0.55
CA ILE A 148 -18.82 -14.48 1.59
C ILE A 148 -19.38 -14.96 2.93
N VAL A 149 -18.50 -15.48 3.79
CA VAL A 149 -18.89 -15.97 5.11
C VAL A 149 -18.87 -14.88 6.15
N ALA A 150 -18.08 -13.81 5.95
CA ALA A 150 -18.01 -12.65 6.82
C ALA A 150 -17.45 -11.44 6.06
N GLU A 151 -17.88 -10.24 6.45
CA GLU A 151 -17.42 -8.98 5.88
C GLU A 151 -17.23 -7.94 6.99
N ARG A 152 -16.21 -7.08 6.85
CA ARG A 152 -15.93 -5.97 7.76
C ARG A 152 -15.30 -4.81 6.99
N ALA A 153 -15.89 -3.64 7.09
CA ALA A 153 -15.25 -2.40 6.63
C ALA A 153 -14.13 -1.98 7.59
N PHE A 154 -13.07 -1.38 7.06
CA PHE A 154 -12.01 -0.76 7.85
C PHE A 154 -11.75 0.65 7.35
N SER A 155 -11.49 1.55 8.30
CA SER A 155 -11.05 2.92 8.02
C SER A 155 -10.09 3.33 9.13
N ILE A 156 -8.82 3.45 8.79
CA ILE A 156 -7.74 3.76 9.72
C ILE A 156 -7.07 5.03 9.23
N GLU A 157 -6.99 6.01 10.12
CA GLU A 157 -6.30 7.26 9.89
C GLU A 157 -5.19 7.41 10.93
N GLN A 158 -4.00 7.78 10.47
CA GLN A 158 -2.84 7.99 11.33
C GLN A 158 -2.25 9.37 11.05
N PRO A 159 -2.15 10.27 12.04
CA PRO A 159 -1.46 11.55 11.86
C PRO A 159 -0.04 11.37 11.31
N ALA A 160 0.30 12.12 10.29
CA ALA A 160 1.65 12.16 9.74
C ALA A 160 2.48 13.20 10.49
N ALA A 161 3.65 12.79 11.00
CA ALA A 161 4.56 13.68 11.71
C ALA A 161 5.22 14.75 10.82
N GLY A 162 5.21 14.53 9.49
CA GLY A 162 5.77 15.45 8.50
C GLY A 162 4.80 15.64 7.34
N ALA A 163 4.77 16.86 6.81
CA ALA A 163 3.99 17.26 5.64
C ALA A 163 4.72 16.91 4.32
N ASP A 164 5.32 15.72 4.27
CA ASP A 164 6.12 15.22 3.16
C ASP A 164 5.87 13.72 2.93
N ALA A 165 6.47 13.16 1.87
CA ALA A 165 6.35 11.75 1.53
C ALA A 165 6.82 10.82 2.65
N SER A 166 7.90 11.20 3.34
CA SER A 166 8.48 10.41 4.42
C SER A 166 7.52 10.29 5.62
N GLY A 167 6.86 11.40 5.98
CA GLY A 167 5.79 11.45 6.97
C GLY A 167 4.55 10.66 6.56
N GLY A 168 4.15 10.77 5.29
CA GLY A 168 3.04 10.00 4.71
C GLY A 168 3.29 8.49 4.74
N VAL A 169 4.46 8.05 4.29
CA VAL A 169 4.89 6.64 4.33
C VAL A 169 4.85 6.10 5.76
N ARG A 170 5.46 6.82 6.72
CA ARG A 170 5.45 6.40 8.13
C ARG A 170 4.03 6.27 8.67
N ALA A 171 3.15 7.22 8.37
CA ALA A 171 1.75 7.14 8.78
C ALA A 171 1.02 5.93 8.16
N LEU A 172 1.24 5.66 6.87
CA LEU A 172 0.63 4.52 6.16
C LEU A 172 1.13 3.17 6.67
N VAL A 173 2.42 3.03 7.00
CA VAL A 173 2.98 1.82 7.62
C VAL A 173 2.36 1.59 9.00
N VAL A 174 2.22 2.64 9.81
CA VAL A 174 1.56 2.54 11.12
C VAL A 174 0.07 2.19 10.97
N ALA A 175 -0.64 2.79 10.03
CA ALA A 175 -2.03 2.44 9.74
C ALA A 175 -2.17 0.97 9.31
N SER A 176 -1.21 0.46 8.54
CA SER A 176 -1.17 -0.94 8.10
C SER A 176 -0.90 -1.91 9.25
N ASN A 177 -0.03 -1.55 10.20
CA ASN A 177 0.19 -2.32 11.43
C ASN A 177 -1.10 -2.41 12.25
N ALA A 178 -1.83 -1.30 12.38
CA ALA A 178 -3.12 -1.25 13.06
C ALA A 178 -4.18 -2.09 12.32
N LEU A 179 -4.18 -2.11 10.98
CA LEU A 179 -5.04 -3.01 10.21
C LEU A 179 -4.75 -4.47 10.53
N GLY A 180 -3.48 -4.88 10.59
CA GLY A 180 -3.10 -6.23 10.99
C GLY A 180 -3.62 -6.61 12.38
N GLN A 181 -3.57 -5.69 13.35
CA GLN A 181 -4.15 -5.90 14.68
C GLN A 181 -5.68 -6.06 14.65
N GLN A 182 -6.38 -5.19 13.91
CA GLN A 182 -7.84 -5.28 13.76
C GLN A 182 -8.27 -6.58 13.07
N LEU A 183 -7.54 -7.01 12.02
CA LEU A 183 -7.80 -8.27 11.32
C LEU A 183 -7.52 -9.48 12.22
N ALA A 184 -6.44 -9.47 13.00
CA ALA A 184 -6.15 -10.56 13.94
C ALA A 184 -7.28 -10.73 14.97
N GLY A 185 -7.74 -9.63 15.57
CA GLY A 185 -8.87 -9.65 16.50
C GLY A 185 -10.15 -10.16 15.84
N TRP A 186 -10.45 -9.68 14.63
CA TRP A 186 -11.62 -10.12 13.88
C TRP A 186 -11.59 -11.60 13.50
N LEU A 187 -10.46 -12.11 13.01
CA LEU A 187 -10.30 -13.52 12.67
C LEU A 187 -10.47 -14.41 13.92
N GLN A 188 -9.97 -13.97 15.07
CA GLN A 188 -10.17 -14.68 16.33
C GLN A 188 -11.65 -14.72 16.76
N GLU A 189 -12.39 -13.64 16.55
CA GLU A 189 -13.84 -13.61 16.78
C GLU A 189 -14.57 -14.60 15.86
N LEU A 190 -14.24 -14.61 14.56
CA LEU A 190 -14.83 -15.52 13.59
C LEU A 190 -14.52 -17.00 13.90
N GLU A 191 -13.31 -17.29 14.38
CA GLU A 191 -12.90 -18.61 14.83
C GLU A 191 -13.72 -19.08 16.04
N LYS A 192 -13.85 -18.23 17.08
CA LYS A 192 -14.66 -18.51 18.27
C LYS A 192 -16.13 -18.77 17.92
N LEU A 193 -16.67 -18.04 16.93
CA LEU A 193 -18.03 -18.23 16.42
C LEU A 193 -18.16 -19.43 15.49
N GLY A 194 -17.08 -20.16 15.19
CA GLY A 194 -17.09 -21.32 14.30
C GLY A 194 -17.32 -20.99 12.82
N ARG A 195 -17.27 -19.71 12.42
CA ARG A 195 -17.46 -19.28 11.03
C ARG A 195 -16.29 -19.70 10.13
N LEU A 196 -15.10 -19.86 10.72
CA LEU A 196 -13.94 -20.41 10.00
C LEU A 196 -13.97 -21.95 9.88
N LYS A 197 -14.92 -22.66 10.51
CA LYS A 197 -15.07 -24.12 10.31
C LYS A 197 -15.54 -24.49 8.90
N GLN A 198 -16.14 -23.52 8.20
CA GLN A 198 -16.53 -23.63 6.78
C GLN A 198 -15.34 -23.57 5.81
N CYS A 199 -14.12 -23.49 6.36
CA CYS A 199 -12.85 -23.63 5.67
C CYS A 199 -12.28 -25.05 5.83
N PRO A 200 -12.95 -26.14 5.38
CA PRO A 200 -12.42 -27.48 5.55
C PRO A 200 -11.13 -27.65 4.75
N ALA A 201 -10.18 -28.38 5.32
CA ALA A 201 -9.00 -28.84 4.59
C ALA A 201 -9.46 -29.79 3.49
N THR A 202 -9.32 -29.41 2.22
CA THR A 202 -9.38 -30.41 1.15
C THR A 202 -8.12 -31.25 1.29
N ILE A 203 -8.26 -32.43 1.87
CA ILE A 203 -7.25 -33.48 1.74
C ILE A 203 -7.30 -33.87 0.27
N ALA A 204 -6.29 -33.46 -0.49
CA ALA A 204 -6.07 -34.01 -1.81
C ALA A 204 -5.79 -35.51 -1.63
N GLY A 205 -6.75 -36.34 -2.05
CA GLY A 205 -6.54 -37.77 -2.31
C GLY A 205 -5.87 -37.99 -3.65
#